data_AF-A0A1H0VCA2-F1
#
_entry.id   AF-A0A1H0VCA2-F1
#
_cell.length_a   1.000
_cell.length_b   1.000
_cell.length_c   1.000
_cell.angle_alpha   90.00
_cell.angle_beta   90.00
_cell.angle_gamma   90.00
#
_symmetry.space_group_name_H-M   'P 1'
#
loop_
_entity.id
_entity.type
_entity.pdbx_description
1 polymer ?
#
loop_
_entity_poly.entity_id
_entity_poly.type
_entity_poly.pdbx_seq_one_letter_code
_entity_poly.pdbx_strand_id
1 'polypeptide(L)'
;MKFGVRTPNFKKRVKARTTGKVKRAVKKSVNPLYGKKGMGLINDPKKAMYNKVYNKTTVSVDSLVSSNSKNTKKSNSYMNYNNNVNNGNNRKKQSLFVHIILFLFTAGIGNIIYALYISGQNKKLVYVSESNNTDYDIRYESSYENNVPQKAKAEYEVIEYGDELQSKIITWNSTYTFTFEKEQIEGYEVLREDRVVGCYYRQENIDEIIESLNNYKGLKFKLEVENDFTNEYDTNARKISMIYSVNNEVRKIHLGYLSKETALELKCYEDVRVSLIKIENINYKDTTLAIHLKGDIVQELREKMIRQEEEKKRVEEERKLKEINWNIAYETNKLAMELENMGKIEESKIKYNEAINLGFDGSHPYDRLNIIYRKEKNYNSEIENCRQAIKVFEDLVIVGRVDADGKLNRYKERLYRAEELNQKQLDKEKAIEEKANVKEEREKEKLIAKETVELKKLQEKENKEVALDVENTLRVCTICNVEKTIEEFEKSGKDSKGNNKYKHQCKMCRNELRRNNNS
;
A
#
# COMPACT_ATOMS: atom_id res chain seq x y z
N MET A 1 9.60 49.57 -10.60
CA MET A 1 8.69 49.57 -9.43
C MET A 1 7.32 50.06 -9.87
N LYS A 2 6.21 49.48 -9.43
CA LYS A 2 4.85 49.92 -9.86
C LYS A 2 4.34 51.05 -8.95
N PHE A 3 3.63 52.01 -9.54
CA PHE A 3 2.88 53.05 -8.82
C PHE A 3 1.37 52.94 -9.16
N GLY A 4 0.50 53.23 -8.21
CA GLY A 4 -0.97 53.19 -8.41
C GLY A 4 -1.63 51.84 -8.11
N VAL A 5 -2.75 51.53 -8.78
CA VAL A 5 -3.62 50.40 -8.39
C VAL A 5 -2.95 49.04 -8.68
N ARG A 6 -2.90 48.18 -7.65
CA ARG A 6 -2.39 46.80 -7.76
C ARG A 6 -3.38 45.94 -8.54
N THR A 7 -2.87 45.24 -9.55
CA THR A 7 -3.68 44.28 -10.32
C THR A 7 -4.08 43.11 -9.41
N PRO A 8 -5.39 42.85 -9.19
CA PRO A 8 -5.81 41.73 -8.37
C PRO A 8 -5.53 40.41 -9.11
N ASN A 9 -4.96 39.44 -8.41
CA ASN A 9 -4.86 38.07 -8.90
C ASN A 9 -5.79 37.18 -8.06
N PHE A 10 -6.98 36.90 -8.59
CA PHE A 10 -8.02 36.15 -7.90
C PHE A 10 -7.57 34.74 -7.50
N LYS A 11 -6.89 34.01 -8.40
CA LYS A 11 -6.36 32.67 -8.14
C LYS A 11 -5.37 32.67 -6.97
N LYS A 12 -4.42 33.61 -6.94
CA LYS A 12 -3.46 33.74 -5.83
C LYS A 12 -4.14 34.16 -4.52
N ARG A 13 -5.17 35.00 -4.59
CA ARG A 13 -5.94 35.44 -3.43
C ARG A 13 -6.73 34.29 -2.79
N VAL A 14 -7.45 33.51 -3.60
CA VAL A 14 -8.18 32.32 -3.14
C VAL A 14 -7.20 31.28 -2.58
N LYS A 15 -6.08 31.02 -3.27
CA LYS A 15 -5.03 30.10 -2.80
C LYS A 15 -4.42 30.53 -1.46
N ALA A 16 -4.18 31.83 -1.27
CA ALA A 16 -3.63 32.36 -0.01
C ALA A 16 -4.61 32.23 1.17
N ARG A 17 -5.92 32.23 0.90
CA ARG A 17 -7.00 32.09 1.89
C ARG A 17 -7.38 30.63 2.17
N THR A 18 -7.14 29.71 1.24
CA THR A 18 -7.44 28.27 1.35
C THR A 18 -6.19 27.48 1.76
N THR A 19 -5.55 26.80 0.81
CA THR A 19 -4.39 25.91 1.03
C THR A 19 -3.20 26.65 1.63
N GLY A 20 -2.97 27.90 1.25
CA GLY A 20 -1.91 28.73 1.79
C GLY A 20 -2.13 29.19 3.23
N LYS A 21 -3.37 29.20 3.73
CA LYS A 21 -3.68 29.48 5.14
C LYS A 21 -3.32 28.28 6.00
N VAL A 22 -3.74 27.09 5.58
CA VAL A 22 -3.44 25.82 6.26
C VAL A 22 -1.93 25.58 6.34
N LYS A 23 -1.22 25.70 5.20
CA LYS A 23 0.24 25.53 5.17
C LYS A 23 1.00 26.50 6.09
N ARG A 24 0.51 27.75 6.25
CA ARG A 24 1.12 28.73 7.17
C ARG A 24 0.82 28.42 8.64
N ALA A 25 -0.34 27.87 8.95
CA ALA A 25 -0.70 27.46 10.31
C ALA A 25 0.21 26.32 10.80
N VAL A 26 0.40 25.29 9.96
CA VAL A 26 1.31 24.17 10.26
C VAL A 26 2.76 24.66 10.40
N LYS A 27 3.24 25.53 9.50
CA LYS A 27 4.61 26.07 9.64
C LYS A 27 4.81 26.91 10.90
N LYS A 28 3.75 27.57 11.39
CA LYS A 28 3.78 28.36 12.63
C LYS A 28 3.74 27.49 13.89
N SER A 29 3.15 26.29 13.84
CA SER A 29 3.16 25.33 14.96
C SER A 29 4.50 24.61 15.08
N VAL A 30 5.19 24.38 13.96
CA VAL A 30 6.48 23.67 13.95
C VAL A 30 7.67 24.62 14.17
N ASN A 31 7.63 25.85 13.64
CA ASN A 31 8.73 26.80 13.76
C ASN A 31 8.29 28.07 14.52
N PRO A 32 8.79 28.31 15.75
CA PRO A 32 8.40 29.45 16.59
C PRO A 32 8.81 30.81 16.00
N LEU A 33 9.78 30.84 15.08
CA LEU A 33 10.27 32.01 14.37
C LEU A 33 9.50 32.30 13.06
N TYR A 34 8.69 31.36 12.57
CA TYR A 34 7.95 31.54 11.31
C TYR A 34 6.82 32.58 11.43
N GLY A 35 6.85 33.59 10.56
CA GLY A 35 5.82 34.64 10.50
C GLY A 35 5.93 35.74 11.57
N LYS A 36 7.02 35.78 12.34
CA LYS A 36 7.31 36.90 13.26
C LYS A 36 7.69 38.18 12.48
N LYS A 37 7.40 39.34 13.06
CA LYS A 37 7.76 40.65 12.48
C LYS A 37 9.29 40.74 12.35
N GLY A 38 9.78 41.27 11.22
CA GLY A 38 11.22 41.40 10.94
C GLY A 38 11.88 40.21 10.26
N MET A 39 11.31 39.00 10.37
CA MET A 39 11.90 37.77 9.81
C MET A 39 12.09 37.80 8.28
N GLY A 40 11.29 38.61 7.57
CA GLY A 40 11.46 38.81 6.13
C GLY A 40 12.75 39.54 5.76
N LEU A 41 13.23 40.46 6.60
CA LEU A 41 14.49 41.19 6.36
C LEU A 41 15.71 40.29 6.62
N ILE A 42 15.59 39.35 7.56
CA ILE A 42 16.62 38.37 7.88
C ILE A 42 16.74 37.30 6.79
N ASN A 43 15.60 36.75 6.35
CA ASN A 43 15.60 35.63 5.39
C ASN A 43 15.80 36.08 3.93
N ASP A 44 15.31 37.27 3.55
CA ASP A 44 15.43 37.80 2.18
C ASP A 44 15.33 39.34 2.19
N PRO A 45 16.43 40.05 2.52
CA PRO A 45 16.42 41.50 2.70
C PRO A 45 16.01 42.26 1.43
N LYS A 46 16.45 41.80 0.26
CA LYS A 46 16.14 42.42 -1.04
C LYS A 46 14.64 42.40 -1.32
N LYS A 47 13.99 41.25 -1.11
CA LYS A 47 12.54 41.11 -1.32
C LYS A 47 11.72 41.80 -0.25
N ALA A 48 12.17 41.82 0.99
CA ALA A 48 11.51 42.55 2.07
C ALA A 48 11.49 44.06 1.79
N MET A 49 12.63 44.62 1.36
CA MET A 49 12.74 46.03 0.99
C MET A 49 11.88 46.35 -0.24
N TYR A 50 11.94 45.51 -1.28
CA TYR A 50 11.09 45.64 -2.47
C TYR A 50 9.59 45.64 -2.11
N ASN A 51 9.12 44.67 -1.31
CA ASN A 51 7.71 44.58 -0.90
C ASN A 51 7.28 45.78 -0.03
N LYS A 52 8.18 46.31 0.80
CA LYS A 52 7.92 47.50 1.63
C LYS A 52 7.71 48.74 0.75
N VAL A 53 8.58 48.96 -0.23
CA VAL A 53 8.44 50.06 -1.19
C VAL A 53 7.19 49.84 -2.06
N TYR A 54 6.99 48.63 -2.61
CA TYR A 54 5.85 48.28 -3.44
C TYR A 54 4.51 48.53 -2.73
N ASN A 55 4.38 48.15 -1.46
CA ASN A 55 3.16 48.37 -0.68
C ASN A 55 2.91 49.85 -0.35
N LYS A 56 3.95 50.68 -0.28
CA LYS A 56 3.84 52.13 -0.09
C LYS A 56 3.48 52.86 -1.39
N THR A 57 4.00 52.40 -2.53
CA THR A 57 3.81 53.07 -3.84
C THR A 57 2.56 52.62 -4.58
N THR A 58 1.87 51.58 -4.11
CA THR A 58 0.68 51.03 -4.77
C THR A 58 -0.52 50.94 -3.83
N VAL A 59 -1.73 51.04 -4.39
CA VAL A 59 -3.00 50.98 -3.66
C VAL A 59 -3.77 49.72 -4.05
N SER A 60 -4.39 49.02 -3.10
CA SER A 60 -5.25 47.86 -3.40
C SER A 60 -6.64 48.28 -3.86
N VAL A 61 -7.23 47.53 -4.79
CA VAL A 61 -8.65 47.72 -5.18
C VAL A 61 -9.57 47.59 -3.97
N ASP A 62 -9.32 46.61 -3.08
CA ASP A 62 -10.11 46.40 -1.86
C ASP A 62 -10.11 47.62 -0.94
N SER A 63 -8.99 48.34 -0.81
CA SER A 63 -8.91 49.55 0.04
C SER A 63 -9.66 50.74 -0.54
N LEU A 64 -9.88 50.76 -1.87
CA LEU A 64 -10.67 51.77 -2.56
C LEU A 64 -12.18 51.46 -2.51
N VAL A 65 -12.54 50.17 -2.45
CA VAL A 65 -13.93 49.73 -2.31
C VAL A 65 -14.39 49.76 -0.84
N SER A 66 -13.49 49.49 0.12
CA SER A 66 -13.81 49.52 1.56
C SER A 66 -13.84 50.92 2.18
N SER A 67 -13.38 51.97 1.48
CA SER A 67 -13.36 53.34 2.00
C SER A 67 -14.74 54.02 2.07
N ASN A 68 -15.80 53.40 1.52
CA ASN A 68 -17.17 53.91 1.63
C ASN A 68 -17.93 53.44 2.88
N SER A 69 -17.29 52.74 3.82
CA SER A 69 -17.90 52.34 5.09
C SER A 69 -17.05 52.79 6.28
N LYS A 70 -17.06 54.10 6.56
CA LYS A 70 -16.69 54.62 7.88
C LYS A 70 -17.71 55.66 8.32
N ASN A 71 -18.74 55.19 9.02
CA ASN A 71 -19.40 55.98 10.05
C ASN A 71 -18.99 55.43 11.43
N THR A 72 -18.25 56.28 12.14
CA THR A 72 -18.32 56.57 13.58
C THR A 72 -18.66 55.45 14.57
N LYS A 73 -17.72 55.14 15.49
CA LYS A 73 -17.73 55.68 16.86
C LYS A 73 -16.53 55.18 17.67
N LYS A 74 -16.06 56.12 18.49
CA LYS A 74 -14.96 56.06 19.45
C LYS A 74 -15.62 56.07 20.83
N SER A 75 -15.27 55.14 21.74
CA SER A 75 -15.35 55.39 23.19
C SER A 75 -14.74 54.25 24.02
N ASN A 76 -13.66 54.60 24.69
CA ASN A 76 -13.26 54.35 26.07
C ASN A 76 -13.36 52.97 26.74
N SER A 77 -12.17 52.56 27.20
CA SER A 77 -11.83 51.68 28.30
C SER A 77 -12.36 52.15 29.66
N TYR A 78 -12.94 51.23 30.43
CA TYR A 78 -12.80 51.13 31.89
C TYR A 78 -12.79 49.64 32.30
N MET A 79 -11.87 49.29 33.19
CA MET A 79 -11.87 48.01 33.91
C MET A 79 -13.06 47.94 34.87
N ASN A 80 -13.62 46.75 35.05
CA ASN A 80 -14.14 46.37 36.36
C ASN A 80 -13.99 44.86 36.60
N TYR A 81 -13.54 44.54 37.82
CA TYR A 81 -13.15 43.24 38.33
C TYR A 81 -14.07 42.94 39.53
N ASN A 82 -14.90 41.90 39.47
CA ASN A 82 -14.92 40.81 40.46
C ASN A 82 -16.14 39.86 40.36
N ASN A 83 -15.77 38.57 40.45
CA ASN A 83 -16.34 37.46 41.20
C ASN A 83 -17.68 36.77 40.83
N ASN A 84 -17.49 35.50 40.44
CA ASN A 84 -18.09 34.26 40.95
C ASN A 84 -19.62 34.10 40.93
N VAL A 85 -20.12 33.09 40.20
CA VAL A 85 -20.39 31.72 40.71
C VAL A 85 -21.07 30.87 39.60
N ASN A 86 -20.51 29.67 39.37
CA ASN A 86 -21.05 28.40 38.86
C ASN A 86 -21.64 28.23 37.44
N ASN A 87 -20.89 27.41 36.68
CA ASN A 87 -21.25 26.15 36.00
C ASN A 87 -22.44 26.05 35.04
N GLY A 88 -22.13 25.55 33.83
CA GLY A 88 -22.97 24.62 33.09
C GLY A 88 -23.46 25.09 31.72
N ASN A 89 -22.96 24.43 30.67
CA ASN A 89 -23.55 24.28 29.33
C ASN A 89 -23.45 25.45 28.33
N ASN A 90 -22.31 25.52 27.62
CA ASN A 90 -22.22 26.24 26.36
C ASN A 90 -22.35 25.28 25.15
N ARG A 91 -23.58 25.17 24.62
CA ARG A 91 -23.82 24.73 23.24
C ARG A 91 -23.10 25.71 22.30
N LYS A 92 -22.10 25.22 21.57
CA LYS A 92 -21.39 26.00 20.54
C LYS A 92 -22.39 26.47 19.49
N LYS A 93 -22.70 27.77 19.44
CA LYS A 93 -23.42 28.39 18.32
C LYS A 93 -22.61 28.15 17.04
N GLN A 94 -23.14 27.31 16.15
CA GLN A 94 -22.54 27.06 14.84
C GLN A 94 -22.62 28.33 13.97
N SER A 95 -21.53 28.65 13.30
CA SER A 95 -21.39 29.86 12.47
C SER A 95 -22.17 29.70 11.17
N LEU A 96 -23.03 30.69 10.86
CA LEU A 96 -23.76 30.86 9.58
C LEU A 96 -22.86 30.66 8.34
N PHE A 97 -21.56 30.90 8.49
CA PHE A 97 -20.55 30.73 7.45
C PHE A 97 -20.33 29.27 7.01
N VAL A 98 -20.57 28.30 7.90
CA VAL A 98 -20.45 26.86 7.57
C VAL A 98 -21.59 26.43 6.66
N HIS A 99 -22.80 26.95 6.86
CA HIS A 99 -23.96 26.64 6.02
C HIS A 99 -23.83 27.27 4.62
N ILE A 100 -23.25 28.48 4.50
CA ILE A 100 -22.97 29.10 3.19
C ILE A 100 -21.93 28.30 2.40
N ILE A 101 -20.89 27.76 3.05
CA ILE A 101 -19.89 26.91 2.38
C ILE A 101 -20.50 25.57 1.96
N LEU A 102 -21.35 24.97 2.79
CA LEU A 102 -22.04 23.72 2.44
C LEU A 102 -22.97 23.92 1.23
N PHE A 103 -23.71 25.03 1.20
CA PHE A 103 -24.63 25.40 0.11
C PHE A 103 -23.90 25.66 -1.23
N LEU A 104 -22.70 26.25 -1.18
CA LEU A 104 -21.89 26.48 -2.38
C LEU A 104 -21.25 25.19 -2.94
N PHE A 105 -21.01 24.18 -2.09
CA PHE A 105 -20.46 22.89 -2.49
C PHE A 105 -21.53 21.91 -3.01
N THR A 106 -22.77 21.98 -2.51
CA THR A 106 -23.84 21.07 -2.94
C THR A 106 -24.73 21.63 -4.05
N ALA A 107 -24.85 22.96 -4.20
CA ALA A 107 -25.84 23.54 -5.14
C ALA A 107 -25.33 24.65 -6.09
N GLY A 108 -24.10 25.16 -5.97
CA GLY A 108 -23.81 26.50 -6.51
C GLY A 108 -23.07 26.62 -7.84
N ILE A 109 -21.98 25.87 -8.07
CA ILE A 109 -21.03 26.19 -9.18
C ILE A 109 -20.43 24.93 -9.80
N GLY A 110 -20.27 23.85 -9.01
CA GLY A 110 -19.70 22.58 -9.49
C GLY A 110 -20.51 21.93 -10.62
N ASN A 111 -21.84 21.93 -10.50
CA ASN A 111 -22.73 21.37 -11.53
C ASN A 111 -22.75 22.19 -12.82
N ILE A 112 -22.56 23.52 -12.75
CA ILE A 112 -22.49 24.38 -13.94
C ILE A 112 -21.19 24.13 -14.71
N ILE A 113 -20.07 23.96 -14.00
CA ILE A 113 -18.78 23.62 -14.62
C ILE A 113 -18.80 22.21 -15.21
N TYR A 114 -19.44 21.24 -14.54
CA TYR A 114 -19.60 19.88 -15.06
C TYR A 114 -20.51 19.85 -16.31
N ALA A 115 -21.60 20.61 -16.33
CA ALA A 115 -22.48 20.74 -17.50
C ALA A 115 -21.78 21.41 -18.70
N LEU A 116 -20.94 22.42 -18.46
CA LEU A 116 -20.12 23.04 -19.52
C LEU A 116 -18.98 22.13 -20.01
N TYR A 117 -18.47 21.25 -19.16
CA TYR A 117 -17.46 20.26 -19.54
C TYR A 117 -18.05 19.14 -20.41
N ILE A 118 -19.25 18.65 -20.07
CA ILE A 118 -19.99 17.64 -20.86
C ILE A 118 -20.44 18.22 -22.21
N SER A 119 -20.89 19.48 -22.27
CA SER A 119 -21.30 20.12 -23.54
C SER A 119 -20.14 20.39 -24.51
N GLY A 120 -18.90 20.46 -24.02
CA GLY A 120 -17.69 20.60 -24.83
C GLY A 120 -17.24 19.31 -25.53
N GLN A 121 -17.58 18.14 -24.99
CA GLN A 121 -17.20 16.83 -25.56
C GLN A 121 -18.15 16.39 -26.69
N ASN A 122 -19.42 16.82 -26.66
CA ASN A 122 -20.42 16.47 -27.69
C ASN A 122 -20.32 17.28 -28.99
N LYS A 123 -19.33 18.18 -29.14
CA LYS A 123 -19.09 18.94 -30.38
C LYS A 123 -18.07 18.31 -31.34
N LYS A 124 -17.55 17.13 -31.03
CA LYS A 124 -16.71 16.35 -31.93
C LYS A 124 -17.30 14.95 -32.07
N LEU A 125 -18.34 14.80 -32.89
CA LEU A 125 -18.68 13.56 -33.58
C LEU A 125 -19.82 13.81 -34.58
N VAL A 126 -19.49 13.53 -35.86
CA VAL A 126 -20.36 13.14 -36.98
C VAL A 126 -20.87 14.21 -37.97
N TYR A 127 -20.13 14.23 -39.10
CA TYR A 127 -20.48 14.16 -40.53
C TYR A 127 -21.43 15.15 -41.23
N VAL A 128 -20.79 15.89 -42.15
CA VAL A 128 -21.07 16.12 -43.58
C VAL A 128 -22.38 15.53 -44.15
N SER A 129 -23.24 16.41 -44.64
CA SER A 129 -23.96 16.20 -45.92
C SER A 129 -24.04 17.55 -46.65
N GLU A 130 -23.70 17.53 -47.93
CA GLU A 130 -23.65 18.68 -48.84
C GLU A 130 -25.01 18.96 -49.50
N SER A 131 -25.21 20.25 -49.81
CA SER A 131 -26.08 20.82 -50.87
C SER A 131 -27.60 20.75 -50.60
N ASN A 132 -28.41 21.81 -50.78
CA ASN A 132 -28.38 22.89 -51.76
C ASN A 132 -29.05 24.18 -51.24
N ASN A 133 -28.63 25.28 -51.86
CA ASN A 133 -29.20 26.63 -51.86
C ASN A 133 -30.74 26.68 -51.91
N THR A 134 -31.34 27.60 -51.13
CA THR A 134 -31.96 28.83 -51.69
C THR A 134 -32.20 29.88 -50.59
N ASP A 135 -31.64 31.05 -50.86
CA ASP A 135 -31.96 32.43 -50.46
C ASP A 135 -33.40 32.69 -49.95
N TYR A 136 -33.57 33.36 -48.80
CA TYR A 136 -34.16 34.70 -48.69
C TYR A 136 -34.44 35.15 -47.23
N ASP A 137 -33.94 36.36 -46.97
CA ASP A 137 -34.37 37.44 -46.06
C ASP A 137 -34.92 37.18 -44.64
N ILE A 138 -34.13 37.69 -43.70
CA ILE A 138 -34.52 38.04 -42.34
C ILE A 138 -35.41 39.30 -42.40
N ARG A 139 -36.67 39.17 -42.03
CA ARG A 139 -37.48 40.28 -41.50
C ARG A 139 -37.97 39.95 -40.10
N TYR A 140 -37.43 40.70 -39.15
CA TYR A 140 -37.95 40.80 -37.79
C TYR A 140 -39.25 41.61 -37.87
N GLU A 141 -40.39 40.97 -37.64
CA GLU A 141 -41.61 41.68 -37.26
C GLU A 141 -42.35 40.89 -36.19
N SER A 142 -42.65 41.62 -35.11
CA SER A 142 -43.24 41.12 -33.89
C SER A 142 -44.73 40.82 -34.08
N SER A 143 -45.12 39.60 -33.76
CA SER A 143 -46.47 39.34 -33.25
C SER A 143 -46.40 38.13 -32.31
N TYR A 144 -46.36 38.42 -31.02
CA TYR A 144 -46.97 37.56 -30.03
C TYR A 144 -48.40 37.31 -30.49
N GLU A 145 -48.68 36.11 -30.98
CA GLU A 145 -49.93 35.40 -30.72
C GLU A 145 -49.91 33.99 -31.34
N ASN A 146 -50.22 33.03 -30.46
CA ASN A 146 -50.91 31.79 -30.74
C ASN A 146 -50.23 30.78 -31.66
N ASN A 147 -49.43 29.89 -31.06
CA ASN A 147 -49.58 28.44 -31.21
C ASN A 147 -48.75 27.72 -30.13
N VAL A 148 -49.31 27.65 -28.92
CA VAL A 148 -48.88 26.66 -27.93
C VAL A 148 -49.36 25.29 -28.43
N PRO A 149 -48.50 24.27 -28.55
CA PRO A 149 -48.96 22.93 -28.90
C PRO A 149 -49.95 22.46 -27.83
N GLN A 150 -51.12 21.99 -28.24
CA GLN A 150 -52.08 21.34 -27.35
C GLN A 150 -51.36 20.22 -26.59
N LYS A 151 -51.32 20.36 -25.26
CA LYS A 151 -50.81 19.39 -24.29
C LYS A 151 -51.45 18.02 -24.55
N ALA A 152 -50.63 17.01 -24.84
CA ALA A 152 -51.09 15.64 -24.87
C ALA A 152 -51.49 15.23 -23.43
N LYS A 153 -52.77 14.91 -23.23
CA LYS A 153 -53.30 14.36 -21.98
C LYS A 153 -52.57 13.06 -21.65
N ALA A 154 -52.02 12.92 -20.44
CA ALA A 154 -51.55 11.63 -19.95
C ALA A 154 -52.75 10.72 -19.63
N GLU A 155 -52.67 9.47 -20.07
CA GLU A 155 -53.70 8.44 -19.85
C GLU A 155 -53.55 7.84 -18.45
N TYR A 156 -54.59 7.94 -17.63
CA TYR A 156 -54.69 7.18 -16.38
C TYR A 156 -55.22 5.81 -16.73
N GLU A 157 -54.57 4.77 -16.22
CA GLU A 157 -55.13 3.43 -16.32
C GLU A 157 -56.17 3.27 -15.21
N VAL A 158 -57.44 3.14 -15.61
CA VAL A 158 -58.51 2.68 -14.73
C VAL A 158 -58.31 1.18 -14.57
N ILE A 159 -58.12 0.73 -13.34
CA ILE A 159 -57.86 -0.68 -13.04
C ILE A 159 -58.91 -1.24 -12.09
N GLU A 160 -59.26 -2.51 -12.29
CA GLU A 160 -60.00 -3.27 -11.30
C GLU A 160 -59.06 -3.70 -10.18
N TYR A 161 -59.45 -3.46 -8.92
CA TYR A 161 -58.59 -3.70 -7.77
C TYR A 161 -59.28 -4.61 -6.76
N GLY A 162 -58.68 -5.76 -6.49
CA GLY A 162 -59.29 -6.87 -5.72
C GLY A 162 -59.15 -6.78 -4.19
N ASP A 163 -58.29 -5.89 -3.69
CA ASP A 163 -58.03 -5.72 -2.25
C ASP A 163 -58.55 -4.36 -1.75
N GLU A 164 -58.72 -4.20 -0.44
CA GLU A 164 -59.01 -2.90 0.14
C GLU A 164 -57.79 -1.96 0.07
N LEU A 165 -57.99 -0.75 -0.46
CA LEU A 165 -56.98 0.31 -0.42
C LEU A 165 -56.82 0.85 1.00
N GLN A 166 -55.57 0.92 1.46
CA GLN A 166 -55.23 1.43 2.79
C GLN A 166 -55.36 2.96 2.84
N SER A 167 -55.92 3.47 3.93
CA SER A 167 -55.90 4.91 4.24
C SER A 167 -54.59 5.28 4.92
N LYS A 168 -53.92 6.36 4.46
CA LYS A 168 -52.76 6.91 5.18
C LYS A 168 -53.09 8.23 5.85
N ILE A 169 -52.59 8.37 7.08
CA ILE A 169 -52.69 9.62 7.84
C ILE A 169 -51.64 10.59 7.29
N ILE A 170 -52.11 11.77 6.88
CA ILE A 170 -51.28 12.85 6.36
C ILE A 170 -51.10 13.89 7.47
N THR A 171 -49.85 14.16 7.82
CA THR A 171 -49.48 15.23 8.75
C THR A 171 -48.91 16.41 7.99
N TRP A 172 -49.41 17.59 8.31
CA TRP A 172 -49.04 18.84 7.65
C TRP A 172 -47.88 19.51 8.38
N ASN A 173 -46.75 19.65 7.68
CA ASN A 173 -45.65 20.50 8.11
C ASN A 173 -45.58 21.71 7.16
N SER A 174 -45.35 22.91 7.70
CA SER A 174 -45.35 24.14 6.91
C SER A 174 -44.44 24.03 5.69
N THR A 175 -44.78 24.74 4.60
CA THR A 175 -44.20 24.64 3.24
C THR A 175 -44.49 23.34 2.46
N TYR A 176 -45.76 23.12 2.06
CA TYR A 176 -46.19 22.07 1.10
C TYR A 176 -45.49 20.71 1.27
N THR A 177 -45.25 20.32 2.51
CA THR A 177 -44.52 19.11 2.86
C THR A 177 -45.49 18.16 3.54
N PHE A 178 -45.65 16.99 2.95
CA PHE A 178 -46.51 15.93 3.47
C PHE A 178 -45.65 14.87 4.12
N THR A 179 -45.91 14.60 5.39
CA THR A 179 -45.30 13.50 6.13
C THR A 179 -46.35 12.45 6.43
N PHE A 180 -45.98 11.19 6.21
CA PHE A 180 -46.82 10.05 6.44
C PHE A 180 -46.35 9.33 7.70
N GLU A 181 -47.29 8.81 8.48
CA GLU A 181 -46.93 7.92 9.57
C GLU A 181 -46.28 6.66 9.01
N LYS A 182 -45.20 6.22 9.69
CA LYS A 182 -44.46 5.04 9.27
C LYS A 182 -45.34 3.82 9.45
N GLU A 183 -45.66 3.18 8.34
CA GLU A 183 -46.50 1.99 8.31
C GLU A 183 -45.75 0.81 8.95
N GLN A 184 -46.42 0.11 9.87
CA GLN A 184 -45.99 -1.21 10.32
C GLN A 184 -46.69 -2.26 9.46
N ILE A 185 -45.92 -2.95 8.64
CA ILE A 185 -46.42 -4.04 7.78
C ILE A 185 -46.06 -5.35 8.49
N GLU A 186 -47.06 -6.16 8.83
CA GLU A 186 -46.86 -7.42 9.55
C GLU A 186 -45.91 -8.36 8.79
N GLY A 187 -44.84 -8.81 9.46
CA GLY A 187 -43.80 -9.66 8.87
C GLY A 187 -42.69 -8.92 8.11
N TYR A 188 -42.78 -7.59 7.96
CA TYR A 188 -41.78 -6.79 7.25
C TYR A 188 -41.08 -5.79 8.18
N GLU A 189 -39.80 -5.56 7.91
CA GLU A 189 -38.99 -4.52 8.54
C GLU A 189 -38.50 -3.50 7.51
N VAL A 190 -38.22 -2.28 7.97
CA VAL A 190 -37.64 -1.25 7.11
C VAL A 190 -36.15 -1.50 6.91
N LEU A 191 -35.74 -1.78 5.68
CA LEU A 191 -34.34 -1.90 5.30
C LEU A 191 -33.65 -0.52 5.35
N ARG A 192 -34.17 0.45 4.59
CA ARG A 192 -33.65 1.82 4.50
C ARG A 192 -34.73 2.78 4.00
N GLU A 193 -34.42 4.06 4.10
CA GLU A 193 -35.13 5.12 3.39
C GLU A 193 -34.38 5.44 2.10
N ASP A 194 -35.09 5.55 0.99
CA ASP A 194 -34.50 5.87 -0.30
C ASP A 194 -35.36 6.88 -1.06
N ARG A 195 -34.72 7.61 -1.97
CA ARG A 195 -35.36 8.63 -2.79
C ARG A 195 -35.87 8.03 -4.10
N VAL A 196 -37.05 8.46 -4.52
CA VAL A 196 -37.56 8.12 -5.86
C VAL A 196 -36.76 8.91 -6.91
N VAL A 197 -36.24 8.21 -7.92
CA VAL A 197 -35.48 8.78 -9.04
C VAL A 197 -36.24 8.64 -10.36
N GLY A 198 -35.90 9.45 -11.36
CA GLY A 198 -36.52 9.32 -12.69
C GLY A 198 -38.01 9.67 -12.72
N CYS A 199 -38.49 10.47 -11.76
CA CYS A 199 -39.90 10.89 -11.71
C CYS A 199 -40.30 11.58 -13.01
N TYR A 200 -41.31 11.06 -13.70
CA TYR A 200 -41.83 11.61 -14.96
C TYR A 200 -42.78 12.80 -14.77
N TYR A 201 -43.06 13.23 -13.54
CA TYR A 201 -43.90 14.40 -13.28
C TYR A 201 -43.21 15.71 -13.63
N ARG A 202 -43.19 16.04 -14.92
CA ARG A 202 -43.05 17.43 -15.36
C ARG A 202 -44.44 18.00 -15.57
N GLN A 203 -44.90 18.70 -14.53
CA GLN A 203 -45.79 19.86 -14.59
C GLN A 203 -47.29 19.68 -14.85
N GLU A 204 -47.84 18.48 -15.10
CA GLU A 204 -49.27 18.37 -15.42
C GLU A 204 -49.96 17.24 -14.65
N ASN A 205 -50.98 17.63 -13.86
CA ASN A 205 -51.93 16.80 -13.11
C ASN A 205 -51.50 16.22 -11.76
N ILE A 206 -50.32 16.57 -11.25
CA ILE A 206 -50.01 16.30 -9.84
C ILE A 206 -50.74 17.26 -8.91
N ASP A 207 -51.17 18.41 -9.42
CA ASP A 207 -52.08 19.32 -8.72
C ASP A 207 -53.40 18.62 -8.39
N GLU A 208 -53.91 17.71 -9.23
CA GLU A 208 -55.13 16.93 -8.97
C GLU A 208 -54.91 15.90 -7.86
N ILE A 209 -53.73 15.25 -7.82
CA ILE A 209 -53.36 14.32 -6.75
C ILE A 209 -53.13 15.08 -5.45
N ILE A 210 -52.43 16.22 -5.48
CA ILE A 210 -52.24 17.09 -4.32
C ILE A 210 -53.58 17.64 -3.86
N GLU A 211 -54.44 18.09 -4.76
CA GLU A 211 -55.78 18.56 -4.44
C GLU A 211 -56.61 17.43 -3.81
N SER A 212 -56.47 16.21 -4.30
CA SER A 212 -57.07 15.01 -3.67
C SER A 212 -56.47 14.73 -2.28
N LEU A 213 -55.15 14.84 -2.11
CA LEU A 213 -54.45 14.70 -0.82
C LEU A 213 -54.81 15.83 0.16
N ASN A 214 -55.11 17.03 -0.34
CA ASN A 214 -55.45 18.22 0.44
C ASN A 214 -56.92 18.24 0.86
N ASN A 215 -57.81 17.81 -0.04
CA ASN A 215 -59.26 17.89 0.14
C ASN A 215 -59.81 16.68 0.90
N TYR A 216 -59.14 15.52 0.87
CA TYR A 216 -59.56 14.35 1.62
C TYR A 216 -58.65 14.12 2.82
N LYS A 217 -59.23 14.18 4.03
CA LYS A 217 -58.60 13.74 5.30
C LYS A 217 -58.31 12.22 5.36
N GLY A 218 -58.17 11.54 4.22
CA GLY A 218 -57.98 10.10 4.13
C GLY A 218 -57.96 9.60 2.70
N LEU A 219 -57.04 10.11 1.86
CA LEU A 219 -56.76 9.49 0.57
C LEU A 219 -56.41 8.02 0.79
N LYS A 220 -57.17 7.13 0.15
CA LYS A 220 -56.87 5.70 0.14
C LYS A 220 -55.97 5.41 -1.04
N PHE A 221 -54.75 4.98 -0.76
CA PHE A 221 -53.78 4.63 -1.79
C PHE A 221 -52.82 3.54 -1.32
N LYS A 222 -52.29 2.79 -2.27
CA LYS A 222 -51.23 1.79 -2.08
C LYS A 222 -50.09 2.10 -3.04
N LEU A 223 -48.87 1.84 -2.59
CA LEU A 223 -47.71 1.84 -3.47
C LEU A 223 -47.40 0.43 -3.94
N GLU A 224 -47.06 0.32 -5.22
CA GLU A 224 -46.69 -0.91 -5.88
C GLU A 224 -45.29 -0.76 -6.47
N VAL A 225 -44.48 -1.81 -6.34
CA VAL A 225 -43.12 -1.87 -6.91
C VAL A 225 -43.08 -3.04 -7.89
N GLU A 226 -42.72 -2.74 -9.13
CA GLU A 226 -42.65 -3.72 -10.22
C GLU A 226 -41.26 -3.69 -10.84
N ASN A 227 -40.77 -4.83 -11.31
CA ASN A 227 -39.56 -4.85 -12.13
C ASN A 227 -39.88 -4.34 -13.54
N ASP A 228 -39.15 -3.33 -14.00
CA ASP A 228 -39.21 -2.80 -15.35
C ASP A 228 -38.05 -3.37 -16.17
N PHE A 229 -38.22 -4.60 -16.64
CA PHE A 229 -37.23 -5.29 -17.48
C PHE A 229 -37.03 -4.61 -18.85
N THR A 230 -37.94 -3.72 -19.23
CA THR A 230 -37.91 -2.97 -20.49
C THR A 230 -37.17 -1.64 -20.39
N ASN A 231 -36.64 -1.30 -19.22
CA ASN A 231 -35.93 -0.05 -19.02
C ASN A 231 -34.57 -0.04 -19.76
N GLU A 232 -34.39 0.91 -20.68
CA GLU A 232 -33.18 1.03 -21.50
C GLU A 232 -31.91 1.39 -20.71
N TYR A 233 -32.04 1.92 -19.49
CA TYR A 233 -30.92 2.43 -18.69
C TYR A 233 -30.45 1.46 -17.58
N ASP A 234 -31.34 0.63 -17.05
CA ASP A 234 -31.05 -0.33 -15.99
C ASP A 234 -32.00 -1.53 -16.06
N THR A 235 -31.46 -2.71 -16.36
CA THR A 235 -32.22 -3.96 -16.43
C THR A 235 -32.79 -4.42 -15.09
N ASN A 236 -32.34 -3.84 -13.97
CA ASN A 236 -32.86 -4.10 -12.63
C ASN A 236 -33.82 -3.00 -12.17
N ALA A 237 -34.21 -2.06 -13.05
CA ALA A 237 -35.04 -0.93 -12.69
C ALA A 237 -36.32 -1.39 -11.98
N ARG A 238 -36.62 -0.76 -10.85
CA ARG A 238 -37.82 -1.03 -10.08
C ARG A 238 -38.76 0.15 -10.15
N LYS A 239 -39.82 0.00 -10.91
CA LYS A 239 -40.87 0.96 -11.16
C LYS A 239 -41.76 1.07 -9.93
N ILE A 240 -41.96 2.28 -9.44
CA ILE A 240 -42.87 2.58 -8.34
C ILE A 240 -44.14 3.20 -8.95
N SER A 241 -45.28 2.64 -8.59
CA SER A 241 -46.60 3.13 -8.99
C SER A 241 -47.45 3.39 -7.75
N MET A 242 -48.34 4.38 -7.82
CA MET A 242 -49.33 4.66 -6.80
C MET A 242 -50.71 4.30 -7.35
N ILE A 243 -51.41 3.44 -6.64
CA ILE A 243 -52.79 3.06 -6.90
C ILE A 243 -53.65 3.81 -5.90
N TYR A 244 -54.62 4.59 -6.36
CA TYR A 244 -55.43 5.46 -5.50
C TYR A 244 -56.88 5.52 -5.99
N SER A 245 -57.81 5.80 -5.07
CA SER A 245 -59.23 5.93 -5.41
C SER A 245 -59.70 7.38 -5.35
N VAL A 246 -60.38 7.83 -6.42
CA VAL A 246 -61.04 9.13 -6.54
C VAL A 246 -62.41 8.92 -7.18
N ASN A 247 -63.47 9.49 -6.61
CA ASN A 247 -64.83 9.42 -7.14
C ASN A 247 -65.33 7.99 -7.47
N ASN A 248 -65.01 7.00 -6.61
CA ASN A 248 -65.28 5.56 -6.80
C ASN A 248 -64.57 4.88 -7.98
N GLU A 249 -63.63 5.55 -8.64
CA GLU A 249 -62.72 4.94 -9.62
C GLU A 249 -61.37 4.67 -8.96
N VAL A 250 -60.74 3.53 -9.31
CA VAL A 250 -59.35 3.24 -8.93
C VAL A 250 -58.46 3.55 -10.12
N ARG A 251 -57.42 4.36 -9.87
CA ARG A 251 -56.46 4.81 -10.87
C ARG A 251 -55.05 4.40 -10.47
N LYS A 252 -54.21 4.07 -11.45
CA LYS A 252 -52.78 3.81 -11.28
C LYS A 252 -51.96 4.92 -11.93
N ILE A 253 -50.95 5.42 -11.21
CA ILE A 253 -50.02 6.44 -11.73
C ILE A 253 -48.58 6.08 -11.40
N HIS A 254 -47.68 6.28 -12.36
CA HIS A 254 -46.27 5.96 -12.20
C HIS A 254 -45.50 7.07 -11.48
N LEU A 255 -44.95 6.78 -10.30
CA LEU A 255 -44.23 7.77 -9.49
C LEU A 255 -42.77 8.01 -9.94
N GLY A 256 -42.09 6.95 -10.36
CA GLY A 256 -40.67 6.95 -10.69
C GLY A 256 -40.04 5.60 -10.35
N TYR A 257 -38.73 5.57 -10.11
CA TYR A 257 -37.97 4.35 -9.87
C TYR A 257 -37.22 4.38 -8.53
N LEU A 258 -36.89 3.20 -8.00
CA LEU A 258 -35.88 3.10 -6.94
C LEU A 258 -34.52 3.55 -7.48
N SER A 259 -33.63 4.03 -6.58
CA SER A 259 -32.27 4.36 -6.99
C SER A 259 -31.55 3.14 -7.57
N LYS A 260 -30.65 3.37 -8.52
CA LYS A 260 -29.89 2.29 -9.18
C LYS A 260 -29.17 1.37 -8.18
N GLU A 261 -28.58 1.96 -7.13
CA GLU A 261 -27.86 1.22 -6.09
C GLU A 261 -28.81 0.27 -5.35
N THR A 262 -29.97 0.77 -4.93
CA THR A 262 -30.99 0.00 -4.24
C THR A 262 -31.64 -1.04 -5.16
N ALA A 263 -31.96 -0.70 -6.41
CA ALA A 263 -32.52 -1.60 -7.39
C ALA A 263 -31.57 -2.80 -7.65
N LEU A 264 -30.27 -2.54 -7.76
CA LEU A 264 -29.24 -3.58 -7.92
C LEU A 264 -29.11 -4.47 -6.68
N GLU A 265 -29.15 -3.90 -5.49
CA GLU A 265 -29.10 -4.67 -4.24
C GLU A 265 -30.34 -5.54 -4.05
N LEU A 266 -31.49 -5.02 -4.47
CA LEU A 266 -32.77 -5.71 -4.33
C LEU A 266 -33.06 -6.70 -5.46
N LYS A 267 -32.21 -6.80 -6.50
CA LYS A 267 -32.49 -7.54 -7.74
C LYS A 267 -32.99 -8.99 -7.54
N CYS A 268 -32.51 -9.69 -6.50
CA CYS A 268 -32.85 -11.08 -6.22
C CYS A 268 -34.06 -11.24 -5.30
N TYR A 269 -34.69 -10.14 -4.87
CA TYR A 269 -35.82 -10.16 -3.94
C TYR A 269 -37.09 -9.75 -4.67
N GLU A 270 -38.04 -10.67 -4.79
CA GLU A 270 -39.30 -10.44 -5.51
C GLU A 270 -40.33 -9.68 -4.67
N ASP A 271 -40.36 -9.94 -3.36
CA ASP A 271 -41.36 -9.40 -2.43
C ASP A 271 -40.85 -8.12 -1.73
N VAL A 272 -40.86 -7.02 -2.49
CA VAL A 272 -40.41 -5.71 -2.00
C VAL A 272 -41.58 -4.76 -1.86
N ARG A 273 -41.77 -4.27 -0.63
CA ARG A 273 -42.83 -3.32 -0.31
C ARG A 273 -42.23 -1.95 -0.06
N VAL A 274 -43.00 -0.91 -0.32
CA VAL A 274 -42.58 0.46 -0.03
C VAL A 274 -43.70 1.22 0.65
N SER A 275 -43.35 2.04 1.63
CA SER A 275 -44.27 3.00 2.24
C SER A 275 -43.76 4.41 1.97
N LEU A 276 -44.64 5.29 1.51
CA LEU A 276 -44.34 6.70 1.42
C LEU A 276 -44.02 7.26 2.81
N ILE A 277 -42.89 7.94 2.98
CA ILE A 277 -42.51 8.60 4.25
C ILE A 277 -42.75 10.10 4.14
N LYS A 278 -42.28 10.68 3.03
CA LYS A 278 -42.25 12.13 2.88
C LYS A 278 -42.35 12.54 1.42
N ILE A 279 -43.13 13.59 1.17
CA ILE A 279 -43.12 14.36 -0.06
C ILE A 279 -42.73 15.79 0.31
N GLU A 280 -41.54 16.24 -0.11
CA GLU A 280 -41.10 17.62 0.03
C GLU A 280 -41.26 18.39 -1.29
N ASN A 281 -42.01 19.50 -1.22
CA ASN A 281 -42.07 20.58 -2.21
C ASN A 281 -42.67 20.20 -3.57
N ILE A 282 -43.44 21.12 -4.16
CA ILE A 282 -44.20 20.97 -5.43
C ILE A 282 -43.28 20.72 -6.65
N ASN A 283 -41.95 20.79 -6.47
CA ASN A 283 -40.95 20.54 -7.51
C ASN A 283 -40.34 19.13 -7.45
N TYR A 284 -40.90 18.22 -6.64
CA TYR A 284 -40.67 16.76 -6.59
C TYR A 284 -39.22 16.30 -6.63
N LYS A 285 -38.31 17.13 -6.14
CA LYS A 285 -36.94 16.68 -5.96
C LYS A 285 -36.92 15.65 -4.84
N ASP A 286 -37.70 15.71 -3.78
CA ASP A 286 -37.44 14.92 -2.57
C ASP A 286 -38.67 14.10 -2.11
N THR A 287 -39.08 13.12 -2.94
CA THR A 287 -40.00 12.04 -2.52
C THR A 287 -39.19 10.90 -1.91
N THR A 288 -39.45 10.58 -0.64
CA THR A 288 -38.73 9.56 0.12
C THR A 288 -39.67 8.41 0.48
N LEU A 289 -39.21 7.20 0.19
CA LEU A 289 -39.87 5.94 0.51
C LEU A 289 -39.09 5.20 1.60
N ALA A 290 -39.81 4.50 2.48
CA ALA A 290 -39.25 3.43 3.29
C ALA A 290 -39.39 2.15 2.48
N ILE A 291 -38.29 1.44 2.34
CA ILE A 291 -38.26 0.15 1.67
C ILE A 291 -38.37 -0.93 2.73
N HIS A 292 -39.35 -1.81 2.54
CA HIS A 292 -39.71 -2.88 3.44
C HIS A 292 -39.41 -4.23 2.77
N LEU A 293 -38.79 -5.11 3.55
CA LEU A 293 -38.55 -6.51 3.21
C LEU A 293 -38.95 -7.38 4.41
N LYS A 294 -39.05 -8.70 4.22
CA LYS A 294 -39.26 -9.62 5.34
C LYS A 294 -38.15 -9.47 6.38
N GLY A 295 -38.52 -9.55 7.67
CA GLY A 295 -37.62 -9.21 8.78
C GLY A 295 -36.33 -10.03 8.81
N ASP A 296 -36.40 -11.32 8.52
CA ASP A 296 -35.26 -12.23 8.38
C ASP A 296 -34.28 -11.79 7.29
N ILE A 297 -34.80 -11.38 6.12
CA ILE A 297 -34.00 -10.85 5.01
C ILE A 297 -33.33 -9.52 5.38
N VAL A 298 -34.04 -8.64 6.09
CA VAL A 298 -33.47 -7.34 6.53
C VAL A 298 -32.30 -7.55 7.47
N GLN A 299 -32.40 -8.49 8.40
CA GLN A 299 -31.32 -8.81 9.34
C GLN A 299 -30.10 -9.34 8.59
N GLU A 300 -30.29 -10.29 7.66
CA GLU A 300 -29.21 -10.84 6.83
C GLU A 300 -28.49 -9.75 6.01
N LEU A 301 -29.25 -8.85 5.37
CA LEU A 301 -28.70 -7.74 4.60
C LEU A 301 -27.93 -6.75 5.47
N ARG A 302 -28.44 -6.42 6.66
CA ARG A 302 -27.74 -5.54 7.61
C ARG A 302 -26.41 -6.14 8.06
N GLU A 303 -26.37 -7.43 8.38
CA GLU A 303 -25.12 -8.13 8.71
C GLU A 303 -24.12 -8.15 7.55
N LYS A 304 -24.60 -8.36 6.31
CA LYS A 304 -23.75 -8.28 5.11
C LYS A 304 -23.18 -6.87 4.92
N MET A 305 -23.99 -5.83 5.11
CA MET A 305 -23.53 -4.43 5.02
C MET A 305 -22.48 -4.10 6.08
N ILE A 306 -22.68 -4.53 7.33
CA ILE A 306 -21.71 -4.32 8.42
C ILE A 306 -20.37 -5.00 8.08
N ARG A 307 -20.40 -6.28 7.66
CA ARG A 307 -19.18 -7.02 7.27
C ARG A 307 -18.43 -6.34 6.12
N GLN A 308 -19.15 -5.87 5.10
CA GLN A 308 -18.53 -5.15 3.97
C GLN A 308 -17.92 -3.81 4.41
N GLU A 309 -18.54 -3.10 5.35
CA GLU A 309 -18.01 -1.83 5.86
C GLU A 309 -16.77 -2.03 6.75
N GLU A 310 -16.76 -3.06 7.59
CA GLU A 310 -15.59 -3.46 8.37
C GLU A 310 -14.41 -3.89 7.48
N GLU A 311 -14.69 -4.64 6.41
CA GLU A 311 -13.71 -5.01 5.39
C GLU A 311 -13.08 -3.77 4.74
N LYS A 312 -13.92 -2.81 4.30
CA LYS A 312 -13.45 -1.55 3.71
C LYS A 312 -12.58 -0.76 4.68
N LYS A 313 -12.97 -0.67 5.95
CA LYS A 313 -12.18 0.01 6.99
C LYS A 313 -10.83 -0.67 7.18
N ARG A 314 -10.79 -2.00 7.23
CA ARG A 314 -9.54 -2.77 7.37
C ARG A 314 -8.59 -2.53 6.19
N VAL A 315 -9.10 -2.61 4.95
CA VAL A 315 -8.31 -2.33 3.74
C VAL A 315 -7.78 -0.88 3.73
N GLU A 316 -8.58 0.08 4.19
CA GLU A 316 -8.16 1.48 4.27
C GLU A 316 -7.09 1.71 5.35
N GLU A 317 -7.18 1.03 6.49
CA GLU A 317 -6.17 1.04 7.54
C GLU A 317 -4.85 0.42 7.08
N GLU A 318 -4.89 -0.73 6.39
CA GLU A 318 -3.73 -1.36 5.76
C GLU A 318 -3.06 -0.43 4.74
N ARG A 319 -3.85 0.27 3.91
CA ARG A 319 -3.35 1.25 2.95
C ARG A 319 -2.63 2.41 3.63
N LYS A 320 -3.20 2.95 4.71
CA LYS A 320 -2.57 4.04 5.50
C LYS A 320 -1.29 3.57 6.15
N LEU A 321 -1.27 2.36 6.71
CA LEU A 321 -0.07 1.78 7.31
C LEU A 321 1.04 1.62 6.27
N LYS A 322 0.71 1.14 5.06
CA LYS A 322 1.64 1.04 3.94
C LYS A 322 2.22 2.40 3.53
N GLU A 323 1.38 3.44 3.47
CA GLU A 323 1.83 4.81 3.18
C GLU A 323 2.77 5.37 4.27
N ILE A 324 2.46 5.14 5.55
CA ILE A 324 3.32 5.53 6.67
C ILE A 324 4.66 4.80 6.59
N ASN A 325 4.64 3.48 6.40
CA ASN A 325 5.86 2.68 6.27
C ASN A 325 6.71 3.14 5.09
N TRP A 326 6.10 3.44 3.95
CA TRP A 326 6.81 3.97 2.79
C TRP A 326 7.51 5.32 3.08
N ASN A 327 6.82 6.24 3.78
CA ASN A 327 7.41 7.52 4.16
C ASN A 327 8.60 7.36 5.13
N ILE A 328 8.47 6.45 6.10
CA ILE A 328 9.57 6.12 7.01
C ILE A 328 10.73 5.54 6.20
N ALA A 329 10.46 4.60 5.31
CA ALA A 329 11.46 3.96 4.47
C ALA A 329 12.22 4.96 3.58
N TYR A 330 11.50 5.95 3.03
CA TYR A 330 12.10 7.03 2.24
C TYR A 330 13.08 7.88 3.07
N GLU A 331 12.68 8.31 4.27
CA GLU A 331 13.56 9.09 5.15
C GLU A 331 14.74 8.25 5.66
N THR A 332 14.51 6.96 5.95
CA THR A 332 15.57 6.02 6.33
C THR A 332 16.60 5.84 5.21
N ASN A 333 16.17 5.71 3.95
CA ASN A 333 17.09 5.68 2.81
C ASN A 333 17.88 6.98 2.68
N LYS A 334 17.26 8.14 2.92
CA LYS A 334 17.95 9.43 2.89
C LYS A 334 19.02 9.52 3.99
N LEU A 335 18.69 9.06 5.21
CA LEU A 335 19.66 8.97 6.30
C LEU A 335 20.82 8.04 5.94
N ALA A 336 20.54 6.90 5.31
CA ALA A 336 21.58 5.98 4.84
C ALA A 336 22.55 6.66 3.86
N MET A 337 22.03 7.46 2.92
CA MET A 337 22.84 8.25 1.99
C MET A 337 23.74 9.26 2.72
N GLU A 338 23.20 9.94 3.74
CA GLU A 338 23.96 10.89 4.54
C GLU A 338 25.10 10.21 5.31
N LEU A 339 24.83 9.05 5.93
CA LEU A 339 25.83 8.24 6.62
C LEU A 339 26.92 7.74 5.68
N GLU A 340 26.53 7.29 4.49
CA GLU A 340 27.48 6.84 3.46
C GLU A 340 28.39 7.98 3.01
N ASN A 341 27.84 9.18 2.80
CA ASN A 341 28.61 10.38 2.47
C ASN A 341 29.58 10.81 3.59
N MET A 342 29.25 10.51 4.85
CA MET A 342 30.14 10.72 6.00
C MET A 342 31.21 9.61 6.15
N GLY A 343 31.22 8.61 5.27
CA GLY A 343 32.14 7.47 5.32
C GLY A 343 31.75 6.39 6.35
N LYS A 344 30.57 6.49 6.97
CA LYS A 344 30.05 5.52 7.94
C LYS A 344 29.37 4.35 7.21
N ILE A 345 30.16 3.54 6.53
CA ILE A 345 29.65 2.50 5.61
C ILE A 345 28.80 1.45 6.33
N GLU A 346 29.25 0.91 7.47
CA GLU A 346 28.49 -0.10 8.22
C GLU A 346 27.12 0.42 8.69
N GLU A 347 27.07 1.63 9.27
CA GLU A 347 25.81 2.26 9.69
C GLU A 347 24.88 2.49 8.48
N SER A 348 25.44 2.88 7.32
CA SER A 348 24.65 3.08 6.09
C SER A 348 24.02 1.78 5.58
N LYS A 349 24.73 0.64 5.64
CA LYS A 349 24.20 -0.68 5.25
C LYS A 349 22.99 -1.05 6.09
N ILE A 350 23.08 -0.86 7.41
CA ILE A 350 21.98 -1.13 8.35
C ILE A 350 20.75 -0.31 7.95
N LYS A 351 20.93 0.99 7.66
CA LYS A 351 19.82 1.87 7.27
C LYS A 351 19.26 1.54 5.89
N TYR A 352 20.07 1.15 4.91
CA TYR A 352 19.54 0.65 3.63
C TYR A 352 18.69 -0.61 3.80
N ASN A 353 19.15 -1.58 4.60
CA ASN A 353 18.37 -2.78 4.90
C ASN A 353 17.08 -2.47 5.66
N GLU A 354 17.12 -1.53 6.62
CA GLU A 354 15.91 -1.07 7.32
C GLU A 354 14.88 -0.46 6.36
N ALA A 355 15.32 0.36 5.41
CA ALA A 355 14.43 0.92 4.39
C ALA A 355 13.80 -0.19 3.52
N ILE A 356 14.60 -1.17 3.09
CA ILE A 356 14.11 -2.32 2.31
C ILE A 356 13.07 -3.13 3.11
N ASN A 357 13.34 -3.41 4.38
CA ASN A 357 12.43 -4.16 5.26
C ASN A 357 11.09 -3.45 5.51
N LEU A 358 11.08 -2.11 5.45
CA LEU A 358 9.86 -1.30 5.50
C LEU A 358 9.07 -1.32 4.17
N GLY A 359 9.53 -2.05 3.16
CA GLY A 359 8.87 -2.17 1.87
C GLY A 359 9.21 -1.04 0.89
N PHE A 360 10.42 -0.46 0.98
CA PHE A 360 10.84 0.56 0.03
C PHE A 360 10.93 0.00 -1.39
N ASP A 361 10.29 0.70 -2.31
CA ASP A 361 10.12 0.30 -3.72
C ASP A 361 11.07 1.05 -4.68
N GLY A 362 11.98 1.87 -4.14
CA GLY A 362 13.01 2.55 -4.90
C GLY A 362 14.26 1.70 -5.10
N SER A 363 14.94 1.86 -6.24
CA SER A 363 16.13 1.05 -6.58
C SER A 363 17.39 1.44 -5.80
N HIS A 364 17.44 2.66 -5.28
CA HIS A 364 18.63 3.24 -4.67
C HIS A 364 19.28 2.36 -3.57
N PRO A 365 18.56 1.93 -2.50
CA PRO A 365 19.18 1.15 -1.44
C PRO A 365 19.75 -0.18 -1.96
N TYR A 366 19.02 -0.87 -2.83
CA TYR A 366 19.49 -2.12 -3.44
C TYR A 366 20.75 -1.89 -4.28
N ASP A 367 20.78 -0.84 -5.11
CA ASP A 367 21.93 -0.49 -5.93
C ASP A 367 23.18 -0.19 -5.08
N ARG A 368 23.01 0.56 -3.98
CA ARG A 368 24.10 0.90 -3.06
C ARG A 368 24.62 -0.31 -2.31
N LEU A 369 23.74 -1.12 -1.72
CA LEU A 369 24.12 -2.36 -1.04
C LEU A 369 24.90 -3.29 -1.97
N ASN A 370 24.43 -3.47 -3.21
CA ASN A 370 25.15 -4.29 -4.18
C ASN A 370 26.55 -3.75 -4.51
N ILE A 371 26.74 -2.43 -4.54
CA ILE A 371 28.06 -1.83 -4.76
C ILE A 371 28.97 -2.06 -3.55
N ILE A 372 28.44 -1.89 -2.33
CA ILE A 372 29.19 -2.08 -1.08
C ILE A 372 29.62 -3.55 -0.96
N TYR A 373 28.69 -4.50 -1.09
CA TYR A 373 28.98 -5.94 -1.03
C TYR A 373 29.99 -6.38 -2.10
N ARG A 374 29.89 -5.82 -3.32
CA ARG A 374 30.86 -6.11 -4.38
C ARG A 374 32.28 -5.67 -4.01
N LYS A 375 32.43 -4.50 -3.38
CA LYS A 375 33.74 -3.99 -2.92
C LYS A 375 34.31 -4.83 -1.78
N GLU A 376 33.43 -5.30 -0.89
CA GLU A 376 33.79 -6.20 0.22
C GLU A 376 34.06 -7.64 -0.24
N LYS A 377 33.81 -7.97 -1.52
CA LYS A 377 33.81 -9.35 -2.06
C LYS A 377 32.85 -10.29 -1.31
N ASN A 378 31.82 -9.73 -0.69
CA ASN A 378 30.76 -10.52 -0.06
C ASN A 378 29.66 -10.80 -1.09
N TYR A 379 29.93 -11.76 -1.99
CA TYR A 379 29.00 -12.06 -3.08
C TYR A 379 27.70 -12.71 -2.60
N ASN A 380 27.71 -13.43 -1.48
CA ASN A 380 26.50 -14.03 -0.91
C ASN A 380 25.45 -12.97 -0.55
N SER A 381 25.85 -11.90 0.15
CA SER A 381 24.93 -10.80 0.48
C SER A 381 24.48 -10.01 -0.76
N GLU A 382 25.33 -9.88 -1.79
CA GLU A 382 24.92 -9.27 -3.06
C GLU A 382 23.87 -10.11 -3.80
N ILE A 383 24.03 -11.44 -3.81
CA ILE A 383 23.06 -12.38 -4.40
C ILE A 383 21.71 -12.26 -3.69
N GLU A 384 21.70 -12.27 -2.36
CA GLU A 384 20.48 -12.15 -1.57
C GLU A 384 19.75 -10.82 -1.84
N ASN A 385 20.48 -9.70 -1.81
CA ASN A 385 19.92 -8.39 -2.10
C ASN A 385 19.40 -8.28 -3.54
N CYS A 386 20.07 -8.90 -4.53
CA CYS A 386 19.56 -8.97 -5.91
C CYS A 386 18.26 -9.79 -6.01
N ARG A 387 18.16 -10.92 -5.31
CA ARG A 387 16.93 -11.73 -5.27
C ARG A 387 15.77 -10.97 -4.63
N GLN A 388 16.03 -10.24 -3.55
CA GLN A 388 15.03 -9.39 -2.92
C GLN A 388 14.58 -8.27 -3.84
N ALA A 389 15.51 -7.60 -4.53
CA ALA A 389 15.18 -6.59 -5.52
C ALA A 389 14.30 -7.16 -6.65
N ILE A 390 14.67 -8.31 -7.22
CA ILE A 390 13.90 -8.98 -8.28
C ILE A 390 12.46 -9.19 -7.85
N LYS A 391 12.21 -9.74 -6.66
CA LYS A 391 10.86 -9.97 -6.14
C LYS A 391 10.03 -8.67 -6.09
N VAL A 392 10.62 -7.60 -5.56
CA VAL A 392 9.93 -6.29 -5.48
C VAL A 392 9.67 -5.71 -6.87
N PHE A 393 10.63 -5.79 -7.79
CA PHE A 393 10.46 -5.23 -9.13
C PHE A 393 9.52 -6.07 -10.02
N GLU A 394 9.37 -7.38 -9.78
CA GLU A 394 8.33 -8.21 -10.41
C GLU A 394 6.93 -7.74 -10.01
N ASP A 395 6.69 -7.52 -8.72
CA ASP A 395 5.42 -6.96 -8.23
C ASP A 395 5.13 -5.58 -8.85
N LEU A 396 6.16 -4.73 -8.99
CA LEU A 396 6.02 -3.40 -9.59
C LEU A 396 5.73 -3.44 -11.10
N VAL A 397 6.22 -4.45 -11.82
CA VAL A 397 5.87 -4.67 -13.23
C VAL A 397 4.38 -5.03 -13.35
N ILE A 398 3.87 -5.89 -12.47
CA ILE A 398 2.43 -6.26 -12.45
C ILE A 398 1.55 -5.03 -12.20
N VAL A 399 1.98 -4.12 -11.31
CA VAL A 399 1.29 -2.86 -11.03
C VAL A 399 1.41 -1.84 -12.18
N GLY A 400 2.26 -2.10 -13.19
CA GLY A 400 2.40 -1.26 -14.37
C GLY A 400 3.35 -0.06 -14.18
N ARG A 401 4.33 -0.15 -13.27
CA ARG A 401 5.35 0.90 -13.12
C ARG A 401 6.29 0.92 -14.34
N VAL A 402 6.35 2.06 -15.03
CA VAL A 402 7.06 2.25 -16.30
C VAL A 402 8.55 1.86 -16.25
N ASP A 403 9.26 2.21 -15.19
CA ASP A 403 10.70 1.96 -15.05
C ASP A 403 11.04 0.61 -14.40
N ALA A 404 10.04 -0.18 -14.01
CA ALA A 404 10.26 -1.42 -13.27
C ALA A 404 10.89 -2.52 -14.13
N ASP A 405 10.43 -2.69 -15.37
CA ASP A 405 10.91 -3.77 -16.26
C ASP A 405 12.40 -3.65 -16.57
N GLY A 406 12.88 -2.45 -16.91
CA GLY A 406 14.30 -2.20 -17.14
C GLY A 406 15.16 -2.45 -15.90
N LYS A 407 14.65 -2.12 -14.70
CA LYS A 407 15.34 -2.38 -13.44
C LYS A 407 15.35 -3.87 -13.08
N LEU A 408 14.25 -4.57 -13.33
CA LEU A 408 14.11 -6.00 -13.12
C LEU A 408 15.17 -6.76 -13.91
N ASN A 409 15.28 -6.48 -15.21
CA ASN A 409 16.27 -7.11 -16.08
C ASN A 409 17.71 -6.80 -15.61
N ARG A 410 17.99 -5.56 -15.21
CA ARG A 410 19.28 -5.17 -14.64
C ARG A 410 19.66 -5.97 -13.38
N TYR A 411 18.70 -6.24 -12.48
CA TYR A 411 18.97 -7.06 -11.29
C TYR A 411 19.14 -8.55 -11.62
N LYS A 412 18.40 -9.08 -12.61
CA LYS A 412 18.59 -10.46 -13.11
C LYS A 412 20.00 -10.66 -13.67
N GLU A 413 20.47 -9.73 -14.51
CA GLU A 413 21.85 -9.77 -15.01
C GLU A 413 22.89 -9.66 -13.88
N ARG A 414 22.65 -8.78 -12.91
CA ARG A 414 23.57 -8.60 -11.78
C ARG A 414 23.63 -9.82 -10.88
N LEU A 415 22.49 -10.47 -10.64
CA LEU A 415 22.40 -11.74 -9.91
C LEU A 415 23.27 -12.80 -10.56
N TYR A 416 23.10 -13.01 -11.87
CA TYR A 416 23.91 -13.97 -12.64
C TYR A 416 25.42 -13.70 -12.49
N ARG A 417 25.85 -12.44 -12.65
CA ARG A 417 27.26 -12.05 -12.47
C ARG A 417 27.75 -12.23 -11.03
N ALA A 418 26.89 -12.01 -10.04
CA ALA A 418 27.22 -12.22 -8.63
C ALA A 418 27.42 -13.71 -8.32
N GLU A 419 26.55 -14.58 -8.83
CA GLU A 419 26.66 -16.04 -8.70
C GLU A 419 27.93 -16.57 -9.38
N GLU A 420 28.26 -16.10 -10.59
CA GLU A 420 29.49 -16.48 -11.28
C GLU A 420 30.76 -16.09 -10.48
N LEU A 421 30.78 -14.87 -9.92
CA LEU A 421 31.92 -14.39 -9.12
C LEU A 421 32.04 -15.13 -7.78
N ASN A 422 30.91 -15.48 -7.17
CA ASN A 422 30.87 -16.31 -5.97
C ASN A 422 31.44 -17.70 -6.24
N GLN A 423 31.03 -18.33 -7.35
CA GLN A 423 31.54 -19.64 -7.75
C GLN A 423 33.05 -19.61 -7.97
N LYS A 424 33.55 -18.61 -8.70
CA LYS A 424 35.00 -18.39 -8.90
C LYS A 424 35.77 -18.19 -7.60
N GLN A 425 35.14 -17.62 -6.57
CA GLN A 425 35.77 -17.47 -5.26
C GLN A 425 35.84 -18.83 -4.53
N LEU A 426 34.73 -19.57 -4.51
CA LEU A 426 34.68 -20.91 -3.91
C LEU A 426 35.68 -21.86 -4.57
N ASP A 427 35.81 -21.83 -5.90
CA ASP A 427 36.76 -22.67 -6.63
C ASP A 427 38.22 -22.34 -6.29
N LYS A 428 38.52 -21.06 -6.07
CA LYS A 428 39.86 -20.61 -5.62
C LYS A 428 40.15 -21.07 -4.19
N GLU A 429 39.17 -20.97 -3.30
CA GLU A 429 39.29 -21.41 -1.90
C GLU A 429 39.54 -22.93 -1.84
N LYS A 430 38.77 -23.71 -2.60
CA LYS A 430 38.98 -25.16 -2.75
C LYS A 430 40.37 -25.49 -3.29
N ALA A 431 40.83 -24.79 -4.34
CA ALA A 431 42.16 -25.03 -4.89
C ALA A 431 43.30 -24.67 -3.92
N ILE A 432 43.09 -23.71 -3.01
CA ILE A 432 44.05 -23.38 -1.95
C ILE A 432 44.06 -24.49 -0.89
N GLU A 433 42.87 -24.95 -0.47
CA GLU A 433 42.71 -26.04 0.50
C GLU A 433 43.32 -27.35 -0.02
N GLU A 434 43.03 -27.74 -1.26
CA GLU A 434 43.64 -28.90 -1.91
C GLU A 434 45.16 -28.81 -1.94
N LYS A 435 45.73 -27.65 -2.28
CA LYS A 435 47.19 -27.44 -2.25
C LYS A 435 47.76 -27.53 -0.84
N ALA A 436 47.04 -27.05 0.18
CA ALA A 436 47.44 -27.16 1.57
C ALA A 436 47.44 -28.62 2.03
N ASN A 437 46.39 -29.37 1.69
CA ASN A 437 46.26 -30.79 2.00
C ASN A 437 47.38 -31.62 1.34
N VAL A 438 47.65 -31.39 0.05
CA VAL A 438 48.77 -32.07 -0.65
C VAL A 438 50.13 -31.73 -0.02
N LYS A 439 50.31 -30.49 0.46
CA LYS A 439 51.55 -30.10 1.15
C LYS A 439 51.68 -30.82 2.50
N GLU A 440 50.59 -30.89 3.27
CA GLU A 440 50.56 -31.58 4.57
C GLU A 440 50.80 -33.09 4.41
N GLU A 441 50.18 -33.73 3.42
CA GLU A 441 50.43 -35.14 3.09
C GLU A 441 51.90 -35.39 2.76
N ARG A 442 52.52 -34.56 1.92
CA ARG A 442 53.95 -34.66 1.60
C ARG A 442 54.86 -34.45 2.81
N GLU A 443 54.46 -33.60 3.76
CA GLU A 443 55.21 -33.42 5.01
C GLU A 443 55.11 -34.64 5.92
N LYS A 444 53.91 -35.24 6.03
CA LYS A 444 53.69 -36.52 6.74
C LYS A 444 54.50 -37.66 6.11
N GLU A 445 54.48 -37.80 4.78
CA GLU A 445 55.29 -38.79 4.07
C GLU A 445 56.79 -38.63 4.35
N LYS A 446 57.29 -37.39 4.35
CA LYS A 446 58.70 -37.11 4.69
C LYS A 446 59.03 -37.46 6.15
N LEU A 447 58.10 -37.24 7.08
CA LEU A 447 58.29 -37.60 8.48
C LEU A 447 58.36 -39.12 8.64
N ILE A 448 57.41 -39.84 8.05
CA ILE A 448 57.38 -41.31 8.02
C ILE A 448 58.67 -41.85 7.37
N ALA A 449 59.13 -41.25 6.28
CA ALA A 449 60.38 -41.64 5.63
C ALA A 449 61.61 -41.43 6.54
N LYS A 450 61.63 -40.38 7.36
CA LYS A 450 62.71 -40.17 8.35
C LYS A 450 62.65 -41.18 9.49
N GLU A 451 61.46 -41.38 10.08
CA GLU A 451 61.24 -42.34 11.16
C GLU A 451 61.59 -43.76 10.73
N THR A 452 61.18 -44.18 9.52
CA THR A 452 61.52 -45.50 8.97
C THR A 452 63.03 -45.67 8.75
N VAL A 453 63.76 -44.63 8.34
CA VAL A 453 65.23 -44.67 8.25
C VAL A 453 65.86 -44.78 9.64
N GLU A 454 65.34 -44.07 10.63
CA GLU A 454 65.84 -44.12 12.00
C GLU A 454 65.60 -45.48 12.65
N LEU A 455 64.41 -46.05 12.46
CA LEU A 455 64.06 -47.41 12.88
C LEU A 455 64.98 -48.46 12.25
N LYS A 456 65.28 -48.34 10.94
CA LYS A 456 66.25 -49.24 10.28
C LYS A 456 67.65 -49.15 10.89
N LYS A 457 68.11 -47.94 11.22
CA LYS A 457 69.41 -47.73 11.89
C LYS A 457 69.43 -48.35 13.29
N LEU A 458 68.34 -48.27 14.04
CA LEU A 458 68.21 -48.89 15.36
C LEU A 458 68.22 -50.42 15.23
N GLN A 459 67.46 -50.99 14.29
CA GLN A 459 67.50 -52.43 13.99
C GLN A 459 68.90 -52.90 13.56
N GLU A 460 69.62 -52.14 12.75
CA GLU A 460 71.01 -52.47 12.39
C GLU A 460 71.96 -52.43 13.58
N LYS A 461 71.76 -51.51 14.54
CA LYS A 461 72.53 -51.47 15.78
C LYS A 461 72.20 -52.64 16.69
N GLU A 462 70.92 -52.93 16.93
CA GLU A 462 70.48 -54.10 17.70
C GLU A 462 71.02 -55.39 17.07
N ASN A 463 70.94 -55.55 15.75
CA ASN A 463 71.51 -56.72 15.06
C ASN A 463 73.03 -56.83 15.23
N LYS A 464 73.75 -55.70 15.30
CA LYS A 464 75.20 -55.69 15.58
C LYS A 464 75.52 -55.98 17.04
N GLU A 465 74.74 -55.47 17.98
CA GLU A 465 74.89 -55.76 19.41
C GLU A 465 74.57 -57.24 19.70
N VAL A 466 73.50 -57.79 19.10
CA VAL A 466 73.20 -59.22 19.16
C VAL A 466 74.32 -60.05 18.52
N ALA A 467 74.92 -59.61 17.41
CA ALA A 467 76.07 -60.29 16.83
C ALA A 467 77.31 -60.28 17.76
N LEU A 468 77.57 -59.16 18.44
CA LEU A 468 78.64 -59.01 19.44
C LEU A 468 78.41 -59.87 20.69
N ASP A 469 77.18 -59.96 21.18
CA ASP A 469 76.82 -60.83 22.32
C ASP A 469 76.92 -62.32 21.95
N VAL A 470 76.65 -62.68 20.68
CA VAL A 470 76.89 -64.02 20.17
C VAL A 470 78.39 -64.33 20.07
N GLU A 471 79.25 -63.37 19.71
CA GLU A 471 80.71 -63.56 19.71
C GLU A 471 81.29 -63.68 21.13
N ASN A 472 80.69 -62.99 22.11
CA ASN A 472 81.08 -63.05 23.52
C ASN A 472 80.50 -64.23 24.32
N THR A 473 79.76 -65.15 23.69
CA THR A 473 79.32 -66.36 24.41
C THR A 473 80.52 -67.24 24.77
N LEU A 474 80.71 -67.46 26.07
CA LEU A 474 81.75 -68.34 26.60
C LEU A 474 81.35 -69.80 26.40
N ARG A 475 82.30 -70.63 25.97
CA ARG A 475 82.16 -72.09 25.90
C ARG A 475 83.28 -72.75 26.69
N VAL A 476 83.00 -73.90 27.29
CA VAL A 476 84.00 -74.68 28.02
C VAL A 476 84.76 -75.59 27.06
N CYS A 477 86.09 -75.57 27.13
CA CYS A 477 86.93 -76.47 26.35
C CYS A 477 86.90 -77.88 26.94
N THR A 478 86.53 -78.90 26.16
CA THR A 478 86.43 -80.28 26.67
C THR A 478 87.78 -80.93 27.04
N ILE A 479 88.91 -80.29 26.72
CA ILE A 479 90.26 -80.79 27.06
C ILE A 479 90.78 -80.18 28.35
N CYS A 480 90.81 -78.84 28.45
CA CYS A 480 91.33 -78.14 29.63
C CYS A 480 90.25 -77.71 30.61
N ASN A 481 88.98 -77.87 30.26
CA ASN A 481 87.81 -77.48 31.05
C ASN A 481 87.74 -75.99 31.46
N VAL A 482 88.46 -75.13 30.73
CA VAL A 482 88.44 -73.67 30.94
C VAL A 482 87.40 -73.04 30.02
N GLU A 483 86.65 -72.08 30.56
CA GLU A 483 85.74 -71.20 29.80
C GLU A 483 86.53 -70.22 28.94
N LYS A 484 86.22 -70.20 27.65
CA LYS A 484 86.89 -69.36 26.66
C LYS A 484 85.86 -68.80 25.68
N THR A 485 86.17 -67.66 25.07
CA THR A 485 85.31 -67.09 24.03
C THR A 485 85.25 -68.02 22.83
N ILE A 486 84.13 -68.02 22.08
CA ILE A 486 83.94 -68.91 20.92
C ILE A 486 85.06 -68.77 19.89
N GLU A 487 85.65 -67.59 19.73
CA GLU A 487 86.75 -67.34 18.79
C GLU A 487 88.04 -68.13 19.14
N GLU A 488 88.23 -68.49 20.40
CA GLU A 488 89.38 -69.31 20.84
C GLU A 488 89.20 -70.80 20.55
N PHE A 489 88.02 -71.21 20.05
CA PHE A 489 87.75 -72.59 19.65
C PHE A 489 88.15 -72.85 18.20
N GLU A 490 88.64 -74.06 17.93
CA GLU A 490 88.89 -74.49 16.56
C GLU A 490 87.54 -74.66 15.84
N LYS A 491 87.44 -74.18 14.59
CA LYS A 491 86.23 -74.38 13.79
C LYS A 491 86.00 -75.89 13.66
N SER A 492 84.85 -76.37 14.13
CA SER A 492 84.49 -77.77 14.05
C SER A 492 84.32 -78.19 12.59
N GLY A 493 85.16 -79.10 12.11
CA GLY A 493 85.02 -79.72 10.79
C GLY A 493 84.41 -81.11 10.91
N LYS A 494 84.08 -81.79 9.81
CA LYS A 494 83.71 -83.21 9.83
C LYS A 494 84.91 -84.08 9.44
N ASP A 495 85.07 -85.24 10.06
CA ASP A 495 86.04 -86.25 9.59
C ASP A 495 85.48 -87.05 8.40
N SER A 496 86.30 -87.93 7.82
CA SER A 496 85.91 -88.77 6.67
C SER A 496 84.80 -89.78 6.98
N LYS A 497 84.40 -89.92 8.24
CA LYS A 497 83.27 -90.75 8.70
C LYS A 497 82.04 -89.92 9.10
N GLY A 498 82.09 -88.60 8.88
CA GLY A 498 80.98 -87.68 9.14
C GLY A 498 80.85 -87.20 10.59
N ASN A 499 81.78 -87.57 11.48
CA ASN A 499 81.75 -87.15 12.87
C ASN A 499 82.32 -85.74 13.03
N ASN A 500 81.77 -84.95 13.97
CA ASN A 500 82.24 -83.60 14.24
C ASN A 500 83.64 -83.63 14.89
N LYS A 501 84.63 -83.27 14.11
CA LYS A 501 86.02 -83.06 14.50
C LYS A 501 86.15 -81.75 15.28
N TYR A 502 86.96 -81.76 16.34
CA TYR A 502 87.30 -80.56 17.13
C TYR A 502 86.15 -79.92 17.92
N LYS A 503 85.04 -80.63 18.13
CA LYS A 503 83.86 -80.12 18.83
C LYS A 503 84.23 -79.63 20.25
N HIS A 504 84.04 -78.34 20.51
CA HIS A 504 84.32 -77.69 21.80
C HIS A 504 85.76 -77.88 22.30
N GLN A 505 86.75 -77.80 21.41
CA GLN A 505 88.16 -77.80 21.79
C GLN A 505 88.83 -76.47 21.43
N CYS A 506 89.57 -75.89 22.39
CA CYS A 506 90.27 -74.63 22.15
C CYS A 506 91.52 -74.84 21.29
N LYS A 507 91.86 -73.82 20.48
CA LYS A 507 93.00 -73.82 19.55
C LYS A 507 94.33 -74.14 20.24
N MET A 508 94.51 -73.64 21.45
CA MET A 508 95.72 -73.86 22.26
C MET A 508 95.93 -75.33 22.62
N CYS A 509 94.95 -75.97 23.26
CA CYS A 509 95.04 -77.40 23.60
C CYS A 509 95.19 -78.28 22.36
N ARG A 510 94.55 -77.89 21.24
CA ARG A 510 94.69 -78.63 19.98
C ARG A 510 96.11 -78.51 19.41
N ASN A 511 96.71 -77.32 19.49
CA ASN A 511 98.10 -77.11 19.08
C ASN A 511 99.10 -77.87 19.96
N GLU A 512 98.85 -77.96 21.27
CA GLU A 512 99.65 -78.81 22.17
C GLU A 512 99.53 -80.30 21.85
N LEU A 513 98.31 -80.81 21.63
CA LEU A 513 98.10 -82.19 21.17
C LEU A 513 98.77 -82.47 19.81
N ARG A 514 98.79 -81.50 18.89
CA ARG A 514 99.53 -81.62 17.62
C ARG A 514 101.05 -81.69 17.83
N ARG A 515 101.58 -80.94 18.81
CA ARG A 515 103.02 -80.99 19.15
C ARG A 515 103.41 -82.31 19.80
N ASN A 516 102.59 -82.83 20.72
CA ASN A 516 102.88 -84.08 21.44
C ASN A 516 102.67 -85.36 20.59
N ASN A 517 101.88 -85.30 19.51
CA ASN A 517 101.75 -86.43 18.57
C ASN A 517 102.88 -86.47 17.53
N ASN A 518 103.74 -85.44 17.47
CA ASN A 518 104.88 -85.35 16.55
C ASN A 518 106.24 -85.58 17.26
N SER A 519 106.21 -86.01 18.53
CA SER A 519 107.34 -86.45 19.36
C SER A 519 107.15 -87.90 19.73
#